data_AF-A0A9N8E7Y1-F1
#
_entry.id   AF-A0A9N8E7Y1-F1
#
_cell.length_a   1.000
_cell.length_b   1.000
_cell.length_c   1.000
_cell.angle_alpha   90.00
_cell.angle_beta   90.00
_cell.angle_gamma   90.00
#
_symmetry.space_group_name_H-M   'P 1'
#
loop_
_entity.id
_entity.type
_entity.pdbx_description
1 polymer ?
#
loop_
_entity_poly.entity_id
_entity_poly.type
_entity_poly.pdbx_seq_one_letter_code
_entity_poly.pdbx_strand_id
1 'polypeptide(L)'
;MSSPTQLVLRLARLPTIRRHSVLLTLQDHGLLKATGWTRRQFSSKSRQFQVTQFQAADGLVTNHGNNPEEEDKDKNQRRPRKVTVYLSNENSSQWTTTIPSNEQHDKDRNNTTKTKTTTSNSLQQYLFDNVITHFLPAHYPHSVAPGYAKFSILAFSASAAGSAAMVLSTQTLLLAVGVVGASSHNNASIMAGALNWVLKDGIGQLGGVIFASRMGHTKKFDSDPKRLRMLAALCLDGASLLEILSPFVLSTWVLPLACVANIGKNIGFLTASASRAAIHQSLARQGNLADVTAKSGTQSMGAGLVGTALGIGLSTVVLHHDATNFVVGFCVLSAIHQGCNYLSLKAVPLRRFNRHRLHWVLSEYCSNSSNNSNNNTKDQAQFTRAVLTPSQVAGREQYFPLSFSSPDDAHSWLSIGSSLEALCPGPVQDFQQLYELLQDEAYLLNITTGRIHLVFQEHATGEDLIKGMLHAYLLHHEGQLGETHADHHHLSAIKHSYQTVQETFPELKEELERHGWMTGTDVTSVEPADAYRLNIEAKA
;
A
#
# COMPACT_ATOMS: atom_id res chain seq x y z
N MET A 1 54.90 -20.02 -17.75
CA MET A 1 53.84 -19.86 -18.77
C MET A 1 52.61 -20.60 -18.27
N SER A 2 51.64 -19.87 -17.72
CA SER A 2 50.34 -20.41 -17.26
C SER A 2 49.26 -19.50 -17.81
N SER A 3 48.28 -20.12 -18.47
CA SER A 3 47.31 -19.53 -19.39
C SER A 3 46.31 -18.58 -18.72
N PRO A 4 45.60 -17.71 -19.48
CA PRO A 4 44.74 -16.68 -18.92
C PRO A 4 43.47 -17.27 -18.31
N THR A 5 43.07 -16.69 -17.17
CA THR A 5 41.86 -17.04 -16.43
C THR A 5 40.62 -16.67 -17.24
N GLN A 6 39.88 -17.66 -17.74
CA GLN A 6 38.58 -17.44 -18.37
C GLN A 6 37.48 -17.35 -17.30
N LEU A 7 36.84 -16.17 -17.23
CA LEU A 7 35.61 -15.93 -16.49
C LEU A 7 34.43 -16.50 -17.28
N VAL A 8 33.58 -17.30 -16.64
CA VAL A 8 32.32 -17.79 -17.22
C VAL A 8 31.18 -17.10 -16.47
N LEU A 9 30.49 -16.18 -17.17
CA LEU A 9 29.32 -15.47 -16.69
C LEU A 9 28.06 -16.26 -17.05
N ARG A 10 27.17 -16.49 -16.08
CA ARG A 10 25.81 -16.98 -16.34
C ARG A 10 24.79 -15.96 -15.85
N LEU A 11 23.99 -15.45 -16.78
CA LEU A 11 22.82 -14.63 -16.47
C LEU A 11 21.68 -15.53 -15.99
N ALA A 12 21.29 -15.40 -14.73
CA ALA A 12 20.06 -15.98 -14.23
C ALA A 12 18.89 -15.05 -14.57
N ARG A 13 17.91 -15.56 -15.32
CA ARG A 13 16.62 -14.90 -15.57
C ARG A 13 15.67 -15.22 -14.40
N LEU A 14 14.93 -14.23 -13.91
CA LEU A 14 13.88 -14.40 -12.90
C LEU A 14 12.95 -15.61 -13.24
N PRO A 15 12.55 -16.43 -12.24
CA PRO A 15 12.00 -17.75 -12.50
C PRO A 15 10.52 -17.69 -12.90
N THR A 16 10.23 -18.08 -14.13
CA THR A 16 8.91 -18.59 -14.54
C THR A 16 9.03 -20.02 -15.09
N ILE A 17 8.54 -20.97 -14.28
CA ILE A 17 7.92 -22.26 -14.64
C ILE A 17 8.77 -23.26 -15.45
N ARG A 18 9.47 -24.15 -14.74
CA ARG A 18 9.39 -25.64 -14.77
C ARG A 18 10.63 -26.22 -14.09
N ARG A 19 10.47 -26.74 -12.87
CA ARG A 19 11.50 -27.59 -12.25
C ARG A 19 11.61 -28.88 -13.06
N HIS A 20 12.71 -29.06 -13.78
CA HIS A 20 13.30 -30.38 -14.04
C HIS A 20 14.77 -30.24 -13.67
N SER A 21 15.07 -30.54 -12.41
CA SER A 21 16.43 -30.79 -11.95
C SER A 21 16.54 -32.30 -11.74
N VAL A 22 17.19 -32.97 -12.69
CA VAL A 22 17.67 -34.34 -12.56
C VAL A 22 19.02 -34.25 -11.84
N LEU A 23 19.12 -34.82 -10.65
CA LEU A 23 20.38 -35.11 -9.99
C LEU A 23 20.41 -36.62 -9.74
N LEU A 24 21.34 -37.31 -10.41
CA LEU A 24 21.70 -38.70 -10.18
C LEU A 24 22.90 -38.72 -9.23
N THR A 25 22.84 -39.57 -8.21
CA THR A 25 24.02 -40.21 -7.60
C THR A 25 23.57 -41.44 -6.82
N LEU A 26 24.13 -42.60 -7.17
CA LEU A 26 23.87 -43.92 -6.62
C LEU A 26 25.05 -44.31 -5.72
N GLN A 27 24.79 -44.27 -4.41
CA GLN A 27 24.90 -45.30 -3.36
C GLN A 27 26.06 -46.32 -3.33
N ASP A 28 26.61 -46.51 -2.11
CA ASP A 28 26.97 -47.78 -1.45
C ASP A 28 26.99 -47.45 0.08
N HIS A 29 26.26 -48.05 1.04
CA HIS A 29 25.74 -49.41 1.24
C HIS A 29 24.31 -49.39 1.88
N GLY A 30 23.52 -50.45 1.63
CA GLY A 30 22.08 -50.61 1.94
C GLY A 30 21.69 -50.76 3.43
N LEU A 31 20.43 -50.98 3.82
CA LEU A 31 19.30 -51.61 3.11
C LEU A 31 17.92 -51.17 3.69
N LEU A 32 16.89 -51.24 2.83
CA LEU A 32 15.47 -50.87 2.95
C LEU A 32 14.60 -51.81 3.83
N LYS A 33 13.42 -51.34 4.32
CA LYS A 33 12.08 -51.67 3.76
C LYS A 33 10.92 -50.88 4.40
N ALA A 34 9.91 -50.61 3.57
CA ALA A 34 8.75 -49.71 3.73
C ALA A 34 7.40 -50.46 3.80
N THR A 35 6.29 -49.75 4.10
CA THR A 35 4.91 -50.09 3.66
C THR A 35 3.94 -48.88 3.64
N GLY A 36 3.57 -48.38 2.42
CA GLY A 36 2.30 -47.70 2.01
C GLY A 36 1.85 -46.39 2.70
N TRP A 37 1.15 -45.39 2.11
CA TRP A 37 0.04 -45.39 1.13
C TRP A 37 -0.12 -44.03 0.39
N THR A 38 -1.11 -44.01 -0.51
CA THR A 38 -1.39 -43.13 -1.66
C THR A 38 -2.12 -41.80 -1.41
N ARG A 39 -2.04 -40.94 -2.44
CA ARG A 39 -2.57 -39.57 -2.62
C ARG A 39 -4.10 -39.44 -2.60
N ARG A 40 -4.62 -38.38 -1.95
CA ARG A 40 -5.82 -37.62 -2.40
C ARG A 40 -5.81 -36.17 -1.87
N GLN A 41 -6.20 -35.23 -2.73
CA GLN A 41 -6.40 -33.80 -2.45
C GLN A 41 -7.58 -33.56 -1.50
N PHE A 42 -7.50 -32.59 -0.59
CA PHE A 42 -8.18 -31.28 -0.67
C PHE A 42 -8.09 -30.45 0.63
N SER A 43 -8.23 -29.14 0.44
CA SER A 43 -8.81 -28.14 1.36
C SER A 43 -7.88 -27.35 2.31
N SER A 44 -7.73 -26.07 1.96
CA SER A 44 -7.92 -24.86 2.80
C SER A 44 -7.32 -24.79 4.21
N LYS A 45 -6.53 -23.72 4.41
CA LYS A 45 -6.41 -22.91 5.64
C LYS A 45 -6.29 -23.66 6.98
N SER A 46 -5.07 -23.66 7.53
CA SER A 46 -4.72 -23.10 8.85
C SER A 46 -3.49 -23.82 9.39
N ARG A 47 -2.44 -23.07 9.72
CA ARG A 47 -1.36 -23.57 10.57
C ARG A 47 -1.79 -23.30 12.00
N GLN A 48 -2.09 -24.35 12.76
CA GLN A 48 -2.07 -24.30 14.21
C GLN A 48 -0.90 -25.13 14.71
N PHE A 49 -0.05 -24.47 15.49
CA PHE A 49 1.01 -25.11 16.27
C PHE A 49 0.39 -25.55 17.60
N GLN A 50 0.51 -26.83 17.93
CA GLN A 50 0.15 -27.36 19.24
C GLN A 50 1.44 -27.62 20.00
N VAL A 51 1.69 -26.84 21.05
CA VAL A 51 2.75 -27.11 22.02
C VAL A 51 2.21 -28.10 23.03
N THR A 52 2.86 -29.25 23.11
CA THR A 52 2.57 -30.36 24.01
C THR A 52 3.46 -30.28 25.26
N GLN A 53 2.81 -30.14 26.42
CA GLN A 53 3.33 -30.27 27.80
C GLN A 53 4.12 -29.11 28.43
N PHE A 54 3.70 -28.79 29.66
CA PHE A 54 4.55 -28.30 30.74
C PHE A 54 4.44 -29.31 31.91
N GLN A 55 5.57 -29.59 32.55
CA GLN A 55 5.69 -30.40 33.76
C GLN A 55 5.79 -29.45 34.96
N ALA A 56 5.04 -29.74 36.03
CA ALA A 56 5.22 -29.12 37.33
C ALA A 56 5.71 -30.19 38.32
N ALA A 57 6.74 -29.86 39.08
CA ALA A 57 7.24 -30.67 40.19
C ALA A 57 6.52 -30.28 41.49
N ASP A 58 6.44 -31.28 42.37
CA ASP A 58 6.21 -31.25 43.82
C ASP A 58 4.77 -31.16 44.36
N GLY A 59 4.24 -32.35 44.66
CA GLY A 59 4.00 -32.79 46.05
C GLY A 59 2.71 -32.36 46.76
N LEU A 60 1.72 -33.28 46.85
CA LEU A 60 1.02 -33.73 48.08
C LEU A 60 -0.32 -34.47 47.76
N VAL A 61 -0.20 -35.79 47.68
CA VAL A 61 -0.96 -36.86 48.36
C VAL A 61 -2.43 -36.65 48.84
N THR A 62 -3.26 -37.64 48.46
CA THR A 62 -4.54 -38.15 49.05
C THR A 62 -5.84 -37.32 48.88
N ASN A 63 -7.05 -37.87 48.75
CA ASN A 63 -7.55 -39.26 48.80
C ASN A 63 -8.92 -39.38 48.09
N HIS A 64 -9.27 -40.63 47.79
CA HIS A 64 -10.57 -41.25 47.47
C HIS A 64 -11.91 -40.49 47.69
N GLY A 65 -12.87 -40.75 46.80
CA GLY A 65 -14.31 -40.53 47.09
C GLY A 65 -15.27 -40.80 45.92
N ASN A 66 -15.74 -42.04 45.85
CA ASN A 66 -16.77 -42.62 44.97
C ASN A 66 -18.12 -41.86 44.80
N ASN A 67 -18.65 -41.95 43.56
CA ASN A 67 -20.04 -42.23 43.15
C ASN A 67 -21.15 -41.12 43.16
N PRO A 68 -22.29 -41.35 42.45
CA PRO A 68 -22.75 -40.44 41.39
C PRO A 68 -24.20 -39.97 41.59
N GLU A 69 -24.77 -39.38 40.54
CA GLU A 69 -26.19 -39.06 40.32
C GLU A 69 -26.74 -37.79 40.97
N GLU A 70 -27.09 -36.81 40.13
CA GLU A 70 -28.43 -36.21 40.14
C GLU A 70 -28.64 -35.41 38.84
N GLU A 71 -29.61 -35.85 38.04
CA GLU A 71 -30.28 -35.04 37.02
C GLU A 71 -31.20 -34.03 37.74
N ASP A 72 -31.12 -32.74 37.41
CA ASP A 72 -32.36 -32.03 37.05
C ASP A 72 -32.12 -30.76 36.23
N LYS A 73 -33.19 -30.44 35.50
CA LYS A 73 -33.41 -29.43 34.48
C LYS A 73 -33.14 -28.01 34.96
N ASP A 74 -32.57 -27.16 34.09
CA ASP A 74 -33.22 -25.89 33.77
C ASP A 74 -32.65 -25.21 32.52
N LYS A 75 -33.54 -24.95 31.56
CA LYS A 75 -33.31 -24.08 30.40
C LYS A 75 -33.81 -22.68 30.74
N ASN A 76 -33.13 -21.68 30.19
CA ASN A 76 -33.48 -20.25 30.16
C ASN A 76 -33.28 -19.44 31.44
N GLN A 77 -32.03 -19.01 31.67
CA GLN A 77 -31.75 -17.66 32.15
C GLN A 77 -30.40 -17.18 31.59
N ARG A 78 -30.44 -16.23 30.64
CA ARG A 78 -29.24 -15.48 30.23
C ARG A 78 -28.80 -14.62 31.41
N ARG A 79 -27.79 -15.08 32.16
CA ARG A 79 -27.14 -14.27 33.20
C ARG A 79 -26.45 -13.06 32.54
N PRO A 80 -26.57 -11.83 33.08
CA PRO A 80 -25.81 -10.69 32.58
C PRO A 80 -24.32 -10.95 32.76
N ARG A 81 -23.52 -10.72 31.71
CA ARG A 81 -22.05 -10.80 31.81
C ARG A 81 -21.58 -9.67 32.73
N LYS A 82 -21.25 -10.01 33.99
CA LYS A 82 -20.46 -9.14 34.87
C LYS A 82 -19.07 -9.02 34.26
N VAL A 83 -18.71 -7.80 33.87
CA VAL A 83 -17.33 -7.44 33.54
C VAL A 83 -16.66 -7.09 34.87
N THR A 84 -15.73 -7.94 35.30
CA THR A 84 -14.86 -7.64 36.45
C THR A 84 -13.59 -7.02 35.90
N VAL A 85 -13.36 -5.75 36.21
CA VAL A 85 -12.11 -5.04 35.89
C VAL A 85 -11.13 -5.33 37.02
N TYR A 86 -9.96 -5.88 36.69
CA TYR A 86 -8.86 -6.04 37.62
C TYR A 86 -7.87 -4.90 37.41
N LEU A 87 -7.66 -4.07 38.42
CA LEU A 87 -6.55 -3.13 38.50
C LEU A 87 -5.43 -3.83 39.26
N SER A 88 -4.28 -4.05 38.61
CA SER A 88 -3.09 -4.55 39.33
C SER A 88 -2.43 -3.38 40.04
N ASN A 89 -2.47 -3.39 41.37
CA ASN A 89 -1.46 -2.68 42.16
C ASN A 89 -0.39 -3.70 42.53
N GLU A 90 0.86 -3.39 42.15
CA GLU A 90 2.03 -4.14 42.55
C GLU A 90 2.14 -4.10 44.09
N ASN A 91 2.18 -5.28 44.71
CA ASN A 91 2.37 -5.55 46.15
C ASN A 91 1.12 -5.63 47.05
N SER A 92 0.31 -6.70 46.93
CA SER A 92 -0.29 -7.39 48.09
C SER A 92 -0.91 -8.74 47.70
N SER A 93 -0.56 -9.82 48.40
CA SER A 93 -0.98 -11.21 48.15
C SER A 93 -2.29 -11.61 48.85
N GLN A 94 -3.32 -10.76 48.84
CA GLN A 94 -4.65 -11.10 49.36
C GLN A 94 -5.76 -10.53 48.47
N TRP A 95 -6.60 -11.43 47.95
CA TRP A 95 -7.78 -11.09 47.15
C TRP A 95 -8.94 -10.72 48.08
N THR A 96 -9.37 -9.47 48.09
CA THR A 96 -10.62 -9.05 48.76
C THR A 96 -11.64 -8.58 47.74
N THR A 97 -12.84 -9.15 47.82
CA THR A 97 -13.99 -8.84 46.96
C THR A 97 -14.78 -7.68 47.58
N THR A 98 -14.61 -6.45 47.10
CA THR A 98 -15.51 -5.34 47.45
C THR A 98 -16.55 -5.12 46.35
N ILE A 99 -17.81 -5.36 46.69
CA ILE A 99 -18.98 -5.00 45.89
C ILE A 99 -19.29 -3.52 46.16
N PRO A 100 -19.40 -2.62 45.16
CA PRO A 100 -19.87 -1.27 45.42
C PRO A 100 -21.39 -1.31 45.65
N SER A 101 -21.81 -1.04 46.88
CA SER A 101 -23.18 -0.68 47.22
C SER A 101 -23.47 0.74 46.76
N ASN A 102 -24.60 0.88 46.08
CA ASN A 102 -25.14 2.13 45.58
C ASN A 102 -26.10 2.66 46.66
N GLU A 103 -25.74 3.71 47.40
CA GLU A 103 -26.70 4.42 48.27
C GLU A 103 -26.27 5.85 48.56
N GLN A 104 -27.28 6.73 48.54
CA GLN A 104 -27.27 8.19 48.49
C GLN A 104 -26.96 8.86 49.83
N HIS A 105 -26.27 10.00 49.79
CA HIS A 105 -26.43 11.24 50.59
C HIS A 105 -25.20 12.13 50.28
N ASP A 106 -25.22 13.45 50.19
CA ASP A 106 -26.18 14.45 50.59
C ASP A 106 -25.94 15.77 49.82
N LYS A 107 -27.04 16.51 49.75
CA LYS A 107 -27.31 17.95 49.55
C LYS A 107 -26.19 19.01 49.43
N ASP A 108 -26.64 20.10 48.80
CA ASP A 108 -26.17 21.49 48.88
C ASP A 108 -25.15 21.97 47.84
N ARG A 109 -25.63 22.64 46.79
CA ARG A 109 -25.76 24.12 46.82
C ARG A 109 -26.34 24.69 45.52
N ASN A 110 -27.39 25.49 45.70
CA ASN A 110 -27.95 26.42 44.72
C ASN A 110 -26.99 27.56 44.35
N ASN A 111 -27.26 28.12 43.16
CA ASN A 111 -26.74 29.34 42.51
C ASN A 111 -25.79 28.97 41.36
N THR A 112 -26.16 29.14 40.09
CA THR A 112 -26.54 30.43 39.51
C THR A 112 -27.22 30.20 38.16
N THR A 113 -28.46 30.66 38.00
CA THR A 113 -29.10 30.85 36.69
C THR A 113 -28.64 32.18 36.12
N LYS A 114 -27.85 32.14 35.03
CA LYS A 114 -27.85 33.10 33.92
C LYS A 114 -26.76 32.69 32.92
N THR A 115 -27.18 32.13 31.79
CA THR A 115 -26.86 32.63 30.44
C THR A 115 -27.55 31.74 29.39
N LYS A 116 -28.59 32.29 28.78
CA LYS A 116 -29.12 31.84 27.49
C LYS A 116 -28.13 32.29 26.41
N THR A 117 -27.20 31.42 26.00
CA THR A 117 -26.41 31.53 24.75
C THR A 117 -25.66 30.22 24.46
N THR A 118 -26.33 29.06 24.50
CA THR A 118 -25.64 27.77 24.28
C THR A 118 -26.50 26.69 23.62
N THR A 119 -27.35 27.02 22.64
CA THR A 119 -28.15 25.98 21.95
C THR A 119 -27.51 25.50 20.63
N SER A 120 -26.66 26.33 20.01
CA SER A 120 -25.91 25.92 18.80
C SER A 120 -24.68 25.07 19.15
N ASN A 121 -23.92 25.49 20.17
CA ASN A 121 -22.75 24.72 20.63
C ASN A 121 -23.15 23.37 21.23
N SER A 122 -24.32 23.25 21.87
CA SER A 122 -24.77 21.98 22.47
C SER A 122 -25.17 20.94 21.42
N LEU A 123 -25.79 21.34 20.30
CA LEU A 123 -26.11 20.43 19.21
C LEU A 123 -24.87 20.05 18.42
N GLN A 124 -23.96 21.00 18.16
CA GLN A 124 -22.69 20.70 17.51
C GLN A 124 -21.82 19.78 18.36
N GLN A 125 -21.69 20.04 19.67
CA GLN A 125 -20.99 19.14 20.59
C GLN A 125 -21.70 17.79 20.69
N TYR A 126 -23.03 17.74 20.79
CA TYR A 126 -23.77 16.48 20.84
C TYR A 126 -23.63 15.66 19.55
N LEU A 127 -23.67 16.28 18.37
CA LEU A 127 -23.45 15.61 17.08
C LEU A 127 -21.99 15.17 16.91
N PHE A 128 -21.05 15.99 17.38
CA PHE A 128 -19.63 15.67 17.35
C PHE A 128 -19.33 14.46 18.26
N ASP A 129 -19.81 14.50 19.51
CA ASP A 129 -19.54 13.51 20.55
C ASP A 129 -20.27 12.18 20.30
N ASN A 130 -21.45 12.19 19.66
CA ASN A 130 -22.25 10.97 19.46
C ASN A 130 -22.27 10.41 18.04
N VAL A 131 -21.91 11.19 17.01
CA VAL A 131 -21.94 10.70 15.62
C VAL A 131 -20.55 10.69 15.03
N ILE A 132 -19.82 11.80 15.10
CA ILE A 132 -18.51 11.93 14.44
C ILE A 132 -17.45 11.06 15.13
N THR A 133 -17.50 10.90 16.45
CA THR A 133 -16.63 9.98 17.21
C THR A 133 -16.72 8.53 16.71
N HIS A 134 -17.88 8.07 16.24
CA HIS A 134 -18.01 6.73 15.67
C HIS A 134 -17.30 6.56 14.32
N PHE A 135 -17.13 7.64 13.56
CA PHE A 135 -16.38 7.64 12.30
C PHE A 135 -14.88 7.84 12.49
N LEU A 136 -14.42 8.23 13.68
CA LEU A 136 -13.02 8.46 13.98
C LEU A 136 -12.38 7.27 14.70
N PRO A 137 -11.06 7.04 14.53
CA PRO A 137 -10.31 6.05 15.31
C PRO A 137 -10.31 6.34 16.81
N ALA A 138 -10.17 5.31 17.62
CA ALA A 138 -10.04 5.44 19.07
C ALA A 138 -8.85 6.32 19.42
N HIS A 139 -9.03 7.21 20.40
CA HIS A 139 -7.99 8.18 20.85
C HIS A 139 -7.51 9.14 19.74
N TYR A 140 -8.36 9.41 18.74
CA TYR A 140 -8.14 10.51 17.81
C TYR A 140 -8.01 11.84 18.56
N PRO A 141 -7.07 12.75 18.19
CA PRO A 141 -6.22 12.72 17.00
C PRO A 141 -4.85 12.04 17.17
N HIS A 142 -4.46 11.67 18.39
CA HIS A 142 -3.10 11.21 18.67
C HIS A 142 -2.78 9.81 18.12
N SER A 143 -3.81 9.00 17.88
CA SER A 143 -3.68 7.61 17.41
C SER A 143 -3.42 7.47 15.90
N VAL A 144 -3.38 8.56 15.12
CA VAL A 144 -3.24 8.51 13.66
C VAL A 144 -2.15 9.44 13.13
N ALA A 145 -1.68 9.20 11.91
CA ALA A 145 -0.67 10.01 11.24
C ALA A 145 -1.14 11.46 10.98
N PRO A 146 -0.21 12.42 10.88
CA PRO A 146 -0.53 13.79 10.50
C PRO A 146 -1.11 13.76 9.08
N GLY A 147 -2.28 14.37 8.88
CA GLY A 147 -2.99 14.33 7.60
C GLY A 147 -4.18 13.37 7.55
N TYR A 148 -4.40 12.51 8.56
CA TYR A 148 -5.56 11.60 8.59
C TYR A 148 -6.89 12.32 8.38
N ALA A 149 -7.12 13.44 9.07
CA ALA A 149 -8.37 14.20 8.95
C ALA A 149 -8.63 14.67 7.52
N LYS A 150 -7.60 15.25 6.89
CA LYS A 150 -7.65 15.73 5.51
C LYS A 150 -7.87 14.56 4.53
N PHE A 151 -7.16 13.45 4.74
CA PHE A 151 -7.37 12.22 3.98
C PHE A 151 -8.81 11.72 4.11
N SER A 152 -9.33 11.57 5.33
CA SER A 152 -10.67 11.02 5.59
C SER A 152 -11.79 11.88 5.01
N ILE A 153 -11.73 13.21 5.17
CA ILE A 153 -12.74 14.13 4.61
C ILE A 153 -12.73 14.04 3.07
N LEU A 154 -11.55 14.12 2.44
CA LEU A 154 -11.45 14.07 0.99
C LEU A 154 -11.79 12.69 0.42
N ALA A 155 -11.41 11.61 1.12
CA ALA A 155 -11.79 10.25 0.74
C ALA A 155 -13.30 10.02 0.89
N PHE A 156 -13.93 10.60 1.91
CA PHE A 156 -15.38 10.60 2.06
C PHE A 156 -16.06 11.33 0.89
N SER A 157 -15.62 12.55 0.55
CA SER A 157 -16.13 13.31 -0.60
C SER A 157 -15.92 12.57 -1.91
N ALA A 158 -14.75 11.96 -2.11
CA ALA A 158 -14.46 11.14 -3.28
C ALA A 158 -15.43 9.94 -3.36
N SER A 159 -15.62 9.21 -2.27
CA SER A 159 -16.53 8.06 -2.23
C SER A 159 -17.98 8.48 -2.46
N ALA A 160 -18.42 9.62 -1.93
CA ALA A 160 -19.77 10.13 -2.18
C ALA A 160 -19.97 10.51 -3.66
N ALA A 161 -19.03 11.23 -4.26
CA ALA A 161 -19.08 11.60 -5.68
C ALA A 161 -19.05 10.36 -6.58
N GLY A 162 -18.17 9.39 -6.30
CA GLY A 162 -18.08 8.12 -7.02
C GLY A 162 -19.35 7.28 -6.91
N SER A 163 -19.97 7.21 -5.72
CA SER A 163 -21.27 6.54 -5.55
C SER A 163 -22.41 7.24 -6.29
N ALA A 164 -22.45 8.57 -6.30
CA ALA A 164 -23.42 9.32 -7.10
C ALA A 164 -23.24 9.05 -8.60
N ALA A 165 -22.00 9.04 -9.08
CA ALA A 165 -21.65 8.73 -10.47
C ALA A 165 -22.08 7.31 -10.86
N MET A 166 -21.91 6.33 -9.97
CA MET A 166 -22.37 4.95 -10.19
C MET A 166 -23.91 4.85 -10.27
N VAL A 167 -24.65 5.69 -9.53
CA VAL A 167 -26.12 5.76 -9.67
C VAL A 167 -26.50 6.25 -11.07
N LEU A 168 -25.90 7.35 -11.55
CA LEU A 168 -26.16 7.85 -12.90
C LEU A 168 -25.85 6.78 -13.96
N SER A 169 -24.69 6.12 -13.83
CA SER A 169 -24.27 5.01 -14.68
C SER A 169 -25.21 3.81 -14.67
N THR A 170 -25.84 3.51 -13.54
CA THR A 170 -26.81 2.41 -13.48
C THR A 170 -28.13 2.82 -14.16
N GLN A 171 -28.57 4.07 -13.96
CA GLN A 171 -29.81 4.56 -14.56
C GLN A 171 -29.73 4.67 -16.08
N THR A 172 -28.63 5.18 -16.63
CA THR A 172 -28.39 5.22 -18.09
C THR A 172 -28.40 3.84 -18.71
N LEU A 173 -27.80 2.85 -18.03
CA LEU A 173 -27.79 1.49 -18.51
C LEU A 173 -29.20 0.87 -18.50
N LEU A 174 -30.01 1.16 -17.47
CA LEU A 174 -31.40 0.72 -17.39
C LEU A 174 -32.28 1.36 -18.49
N LEU A 175 -32.03 2.62 -18.83
CA LEU A 175 -32.65 3.28 -19.99
C LEU A 175 -32.27 2.56 -21.29
N ALA A 176 -30.99 2.25 -21.49
CA ALA A 176 -30.49 1.60 -22.70
C ALA A 176 -31.01 0.16 -22.90
N VAL A 177 -31.19 -0.60 -21.81
CA VAL A 177 -31.73 -1.98 -21.87
C VAL A 177 -33.26 -1.99 -22.03
N GLY A 178 -33.93 -0.83 -21.98
CA GLY A 178 -35.37 -0.71 -22.22
C GLY A 178 -36.24 -1.17 -21.04
N VAL A 179 -35.64 -1.39 -19.85
CA VAL A 179 -36.39 -1.66 -18.60
C VAL A 179 -37.12 -0.39 -18.12
N VAL A 180 -36.67 0.78 -18.58
CA VAL A 180 -37.36 2.06 -18.42
C VAL A 180 -37.76 2.55 -19.82
N GLY A 181 -39.00 2.27 -20.24
CA GLY A 181 -39.59 2.86 -21.46
C GLY A 181 -40.03 1.90 -22.58
N ALA A 182 -39.80 0.58 -22.48
CA ALA A 182 -40.46 -0.34 -23.41
C ALA A 182 -41.97 -0.35 -23.14
N SER A 183 -42.76 -0.02 -24.17
CA SER A 183 -44.21 -0.11 -24.17
C SER A 183 -44.66 -1.45 -23.55
N SER A 184 -45.21 -1.30 -22.36
CA SER A 184 -45.84 -2.30 -21.51
C SER A 184 -46.70 -3.27 -22.31
N HIS A 185 -46.32 -4.55 -22.37
CA HIS A 185 -47.27 -5.69 -22.30
C HIS A 185 -46.64 -7.10 -22.31
N ASN A 186 -45.32 -7.28 -22.50
CA ASN A 186 -44.72 -8.61 -22.60
C ASN A 186 -43.79 -8.92 -21.41
N ASN A 187 -44.20 -9.83 -20.53
CA ASN A 187 -43.36 -10.37 -19.43
C ASN A 187 -41.98 -10.87 -19.91
N ALA A 188 -41.87 -11.23 -21.20
CA ALA A 188 -40.63 -11.64 -21.84
C ALA A 188 -39.55 -10.52 -21.87
N SER A 189 -39.91 -9.24 -21.99
CA SER A 189 -38.91 -8.15 -22.04
C SER A 189 -38.26 -7.88 -20.68
N ILE A 190 -39.04 -7.98 -19.59
CA ILE A 190 -38.55 -7.85 -18.22
C ILE A 190 -37.58 -9.01 -17.89
N MET A 191 -37.96 -10.24 -18.25
CA MET A 191 -37.11 -11.42 -18.03
C MET A 191 -35.80 -11.37 -18.83
N ALA A 192 -35.86 -10.89 -20.08
CA ALA A 192 -34.66 -10.69 -20.90
C ALA A 192 -33.73 -9.61 -20.30
N GLY A 193 -34.29 -8.50 -19.79
CA GLY A 193 -33.53 -7.47 -19.08
C GLY A 193 -32.85 -8.01 -17.81
N ALA A 194 -33.56 -8.82 -17.02
CA ALA A 194 -33.00 -9.47 -15.83
C ALA A 194 -31.85 -10.43 -16.18
N LEU A 195 -32.01 -11.24 -17.25
CA LEU A 195 -30.96 -12.15 -17.72
C LEU A 195 -29.72 -11.38 -18.19
N ASN A 196 -29.90 -10.27 -18.91
CA ASN A 196 -28.82 -9.38 -19.34
C ASN A 196 -28.05 -8.81 -18.13
N TRP A 197 -28.75 -8.46 -17.05
CA TRP A 197 -28.11 -8.02 -15.80
C TRP A 197 -27.25 -9.14 -15.20
N VAL A 198 -27.84 -10.32 -14.99
CA VAL A 198 -27.11 -11.47 -14.43
C VAL A 198 -25.89 -11.83 -15.27
N LEU A 199 -26.01 -11.81 -16.60
CA LEU A 199 -24.89 -12.11 -17.50
C LEU A 199 -23.78 -11.05 -17.41
N LYS A 200 -24.16 -9.76 -17.37
CA LYS A 200 -23.23 -8.64 -17.17
C LYS A 200 -22.45 -8.80 -15.86
N ASP A 201 -23.12 -9.20 -14.79
CA ASP A 201 -22.50 -9.43 -13.48
C ASP A 201 -21.61 -10.65 -13.43
N GLY A 202 -22.07 -11.77 -13.99
CA GLY A 202 -21.26 -12.98 -14.08
C GLY A 202 -19.96 -12.76 -14.86
N ILE A 203 -20.03 -12.08 -16.01
CA ILE A 203 -18.86 -11.76 -16.83
C ILE A 203 -17.95 -10.76 -16.11
N GLY A 204 -18.50 -9.73 -15.48
CA GLY A 204 -17.75 -8.74 -14.70
C GLY A 204 -16.95 -9.38 -13.56
N GLN A 205 -17.59 -10.26 -12.78
CA GLN A 205 -16.95 -10.99 -11.69
C GLN A 205 -15.86 -11.95 -12.19
N LEU A 206 -16.12 -12.69 -13.29
CA LEU A 206 -15.12 -13.55 -13.91
C LEU A 206 -13.89 -12.77 -14.37
N GLY A 207 -14.09 -11.60 -15.00
CA GLY A 207 -13.02 -10.69 -15.37
C GLY A 207 -12.20 -10.21 -14.16
N GLY A 208 -12.88 -9.86 -13.07
CA GLY A 208 -12.24 -9.52 -11.80
C GLY A 208 -11.38 -10.65 -11.23
N VAL A 209 -11.87 -11.89 -11.23
CA VAL A 209 -11.13 -13.06 -10.75
C VAL A 209 -9.87 -13.31 -11.59
N ILE A 210 -9.99 -13.24 -12.92
CA ILE A 210 -8.84 -13.38 -13.83
C ILE A 210 -7.81 -12.28 -13.56
N PHE A 211 -8.25 -11.03 -13.40
CA PHE A 211 -7.38 -9.91 -13.06
C PHE A 211 -6.68 -10.13 -11.71
N ALA A 212 -7.41 -10.48 -10.66
CA ALA A 212 -6.84 -10.74 -9.33
C ALA A 212 -5.79 -11.86 -9.36
N SER A 213 -6.04 -12.93 -10.12
CA SER A 213 -5.08 -14.03 -10.28
C SER A 213 -3.76 -13.60 -10.94
N ARG A 214 -3.79 -12.60 -11.83
CA ARG A 214 -2.61 -12.04 -12.48
C ARG A 214 -1.91 -10.99 -11.63
N MET A 215 -2.68 -10.18 -10.90
CA MET A 215 -2.19 -9.14 -10.01
C MET A 215 -1.25 -9.71 -8.94
N GLY A 216 -1.60 -10.86 -8.34
CA GLY A 216 -0.78 -11.52 -7.31
C GLY A 216 0.60 -11.99 -7.76
N HIS A 217 0.85 -12.16 -9.07
CA HIS A 217 2.17 -12.55 -9.58
C HIS A 217 3.13 -11.37 -9.77
N THR A 218 2.65 -10.12 -9.62
CA THR A 218 3.43 -8.94 -9.96
C THR A 218 3.72 -8.12 -8.70
N LYS A 219 4.96 -8.11 -8.21
CA LYS A 219 5.39 -7.29 -7.05
C LYS A 219 5.21 -5.77 -7.26
N LYS A 220 4.93 -5.32 -8.49
CA LYS A 220 4.74 -3.90 -8.85
C LYS A 220 3.58 -3.22 -8.10
N PHE A 221 2.58 -3.99 -7.64
CA PHE A 221 1.42 -3.39 -6.98
C PHE A 221 1.73 -2.83 -5.58
N ASP A 222 2.74 -3.36 -4.89
CA ASP A 222 3.04 -2.92 -3.53
C ASP A 222 3.94 -1.66 -3.48
N SER A 223 4.65 -1.35 -4.57
CA SER A 223 5.61 -0.23 -4.63
C SER A 223 4.96 1.16 -4.68
N ASP A 224 3.80 1.28 -5.35
CA ASP A 224 3.16 2.56 -5.69
C ASP A 224 1.65 2.62 -5.34
N PRO A 225 1.28 2.54 -4.04
CA PRO A 225 -0.12 2.47 -3.65
C PRO A 225 -0.93 3.72 -4.02
N LYS A 226 -0.33 4.92 -4.04
CA LYS A 226 -1.00 6.16 -4.49
C LYS A 226 -1.35 6.11 -5.98
N ARG A 227 -0.41 5.66 -6.82
CA ARG A 227 -0.63 5.53 -8.27
C ARG A 227 -1.68 4.48 -8.56
N LEU A 228 -1.66 3.35 -7.87
CA LEU A 228 -2.70 2.34 -7.98
C LEU A 228 -4.07 2.86 -7.58
N ARG A 229 -4.16 3.63 -6.48
CA ARG A 229 -5.43 4.23 -6.08
C ARG A 229 -5.98 5.15 -7.18
N MET A 230 -5.11 5.96 -7.78
CA MET A 230 -5.51 6.85 -8.87
C MET A 230 -5.92 6.07 -10.13
N LEU A 231 -5.17 5.03 -10.50
CA LEU A 231 -5.50 4.16 -11.63
C LEU A 231 -6.84 3.45 -11.40
N ALA A 232 -7.10 2.99 -10.19
CA ALA A 232 -8.38 2.40 -9.80
C ALA A 232 -9.54 3.39 -9.96
N ALA A 233 -9.37 4.62 -9.48
CA ALA A 233 -10.38 5.68 -9.63
C ALA A 233 -10.65 6.01 -11.09
N LEU A 234 -9.61 6.14 -11.93
CA LEU A 234 -9.76 6.37 -13.37
C LEU A 234 -10.44 5.20 -14.08
N CYS A 235 -10.12 3.96 -13.70
CA CYS A 235 -10.75 2.76 -14.26
C CYS A 235 -12.24 2.68 -13.88
N LEU A 236 -12.61 3.02 -12.65
CA LEU A 236 -14.00 3.10 -12.20
C LEU A 236 -14.80 4.15 -12.95
N ASP A 237 -14.23 5.35 -13.13
CA ASP A 237 -14.89 6.42 -13.87
C ASP A 237 -14.99 6.10 -15.36
N GLY A 238 -13.91 5.62 -15.98
CA GLY A 238 -13.92 5.19 -17.38
C GLY A 238 -14.94 4.09 -17.64
N ALA A 239 -15.04 3.10 -16.75
CA ALA A 239 -16.04 2.05 -16.84
C ALA A 239 -17.47 2.57 -16.63
N SER A 240 -17.67 3.49 -15.69
CA SER A 240 -18.97 4.13 -15.46
C SER A 240 -19.40 4.99 -16.65
N LEU A 241 -18.45 5.67 -17.30
CA LEU A 241 -18.68 6.42 -18.53
C LEU A 241 -19.14 5.52 -19.68
N LEU A 242 -18.56 4.31 -19.83
CA LEU A 242 -19.02 3.36 -20.84
C LEU A 242 -20.49 2.94 -20.62
N GLU A 243 -20.94 2.75 -19.38
CA GLU A 243 -22.37 2.50 -19.08
C GLU A 243 -23.25 3.73 -19.31
N ILE A 244 -22.71 4.93 -19.08
CA ILE A 244 -23.41 6.19 -19.35
C ILE A 244 -23.62 6.43 -20.83
N LEU A 245 -22.67 6.00 -21.65
CA LEU A 245 -22.76 6.10 -23.10
C LEU A 245 -23.64 5.03 -23.74
N SER A 246 -24.19 4.09 -22.95
CA SER A 246 -25.01 2.99 -23.45
C SER A 246 -26.25 3.41 -24.25
N PRO A 247 -26.97 4.51 -23.93
CA PRO A 247 -28.09 4.97 -24.75
C PRO A 247 -27.70 5.47 -26.15
N PHE A 248 -26.43 5.80 -26.38
CA PHE A 248 -25.93 6.32 -27.67
C PHE A 248 -25.37 5.22 -28.59
N VAL A 249 -25.33 3.97 -28.13
CA VAL A 249 -24.90 2.83 -28.96
C VAL A 249 -26.09 2.06 -29.50
N LEU A 250 -25.87 1.32 -30.59
CA LEU A 250 -26.90 0.43 -31.15
C LEU A 250 -27.30 -0.63 -30.12
N SER A 251 -28.59 -0.97 -30.09
CA SER A 251 -29.17 -1.92 -29.10
C SER A 251 -28.43 -3.26 -29.03
N THR A 252 -27.88 -3.75 -30.15
CA THR A 252 -27.09 -5.00 -30.22
C THR A 252 -25.76 -4.93 -29.45
N TRP A 253 -25.19 -3.73 -29.27
CA TRP A 253 -23.92 -3.51 -28.61
C TRP A 253 -24.04 -3.13 -27.13
N VAL A 254 -25.25 -2.85 -26.63
CA VAL A 254 -25.48 -2.43 -25.23
C VAL A 254 -24.98 -3.49 -24.24
N LEU A 255 -25.36 -4.76 -24.44
CA LEU A 255 -24.96 -5.84 -23.52
C LEU A 255 -23.44 -6.11 -23.54
N PRO A 256 -22.76 -6.27 -24.70
CA PRO A 256 -21.31 -6.35 -24.74
C PRO A 256 -20.60 -5.17 -24.07
N LEU A 257 -21.06 -3.94 -24.33
CA LEU A 257 -20.51 -2.72 -23.72
C LEU A 257 -20.65 -2.75 -22.20
N ALA A 258 -21.83 -3.12 -21.71
CA ALA A 258 -22.12 -3.25 -20.29
C ALA A 258 -21.22 -4.30 -19.62
N CYS A 259 -20.96 -5.44 -20.29
CA CYS A 259 -20.04 -6.46 -19.80
C CYS A 259 -18.60 -5.92 -19.69
N VAL A 260 -18.11 -5.22 -20.71
CA VAL A 260 -16.77 -4.60 -20.70
C VAL A 260 -16.66 -3.56 -19.58
N ALA A 261 -17.68 -2.71 -19.42
CA ALA A 261 -17.73 -1.75 -18.34
C ALA A 261 -17.70 -2.44 -16.97
N ASN A 262 -18.48 -3.50 -16.77
CA ASN A 262 -18.53 -4.19 -15.48
C ASN A 262 -17.21 -4.93 -15.15
N ILE A 263 -16.50 -5.45 -16.15
CA ILE A 263 -15.12 -5.95 -15.98
C ILE A 263 -14.22 -4.80 -15.48
N GLY A 264 -14.27 -3.63 -16.12
CA GLY A 264 -13.52 -2.45 -15.72
C GLY A 264 -13.82 -2.02 -14.28
N LYS A 265 -15.10 -1.99 -13.88
CA LYS A 265 -15.50 -1.69 -12.49
C LYS A 265 -14.90 -2.69 -11.50
N ASN A 266 -14.98 -3.98 -11.79
CA ASN A 266 -14.40 -5.02 -10.92
C ASN A 266 -12.87 -4.89 -10.79
N ILE A 267 -12.17 -4.60 -11.90
CA ILE A 267 -10.73 -4.30 -11.88
C ILE A 267 -10.45 -3.09 -10.99
N GLY A 268 -11.19 -1.99 -11.20
CA GLY A 268 -11.07 -0.78 -10.39
C GLY A 268 -11.28 -1.03 -8.90
N PHE A 269 -12.32 -1.77 -8.51
CA PHE A 269 -12.57 -2.13 -7.11
C PHE A 269 -11.44 -2.97 -6.51
N LEU A 270 -10.93 -3.95 -7.24
CA LEU A 270 -9.82 -4.80 -6.78
C LEU A 270 -8.53 -3.99 -6.62
N THR A 271 -8.19 -3.13 -7.58
CA THR A 271 -7.01 -2.27 -7.50
C THR A 271 -7.14 -1.23 -6.38
N ALA A 272 -8.32 -0.62 -6.20
CA ALA A 272 -8.58 0.26 -5.06
C ALA A 272 -8.41 -0.51 -3.74
N SER A 273 -8.90 -1.75 -3.68
CA SER A 273 -8.77 -2.61 -2.51
C SER A 273 -7.31 -2.90 -2.16
N ALA A 274 -6.49 -3.27 -3.14
CA ALA A 274 -5.07 -3.56 -2.94
C ALA A 274 -4.32 -2.34 -2.37
N SER A 275 -4.57 -1.13 -2.91
CA SER A 275 -3.92 0.10 -2.44
C SER A 275 -4.28 0.50 -1.00
N ARG A 276 -5.46 0.09 -0.48
CA ARG A 276 -5.95 0.47 0.85
C ARG A 276 -5.04 -0.01 1.97
N ALA A 277 -4.47 -1.22 1.85
CA ALA A 277 -3.66 -1.80 2.92
C ALA A 277 -2.45 -0.90 3.25
N ALA A 278 -1.67 -0.52 2.24
CA ALA A 278 -0.50 0.34 2.42
C ALA A 278 -0.89 1.76 2.90
N ILE A 279 -1.99 2.32 2.38
CA ILE A 279 -2.48 3.64 2.81
C ILE A 279 -2.91 3.60 4.28
N HIS A 280 -3.72 2.63 4.69
CA HIS A 280 -4.16 2.50 6.09
C HIS A 280 -2.99 2.23 7.02
N GLN A 281 -2.01 1.42 6.60
CA GLN A 281 -0.79 1.19 7.36
C GLN A 281 0.01 2.47 7.59
N SER A 282 0.11 3.35 6.58
CA SER A 282 0.81 4.63 6.73
C SER A 282 0.08 5.64 7.64
N LEU A 283 -1.24 5.49 7.78
CA LEU A 283 -2.07 6.34 8.63
C LEU A 283 -2.20 5.82 10.06
N ALA A 284 -1.98 4.52 10.26
CA ALA A 284 -1.99 3.89 11.56
C ALA A 284 -0.76 4.28 12.40
N ARG A 285 -0.96 4.43 13.71
CA ARG A 285 0.11 4.58 14.71
C ARG A 285 -0.12 3.61 15.86
N GLN A 286 0.93 3.27 16.59
CA GLN A 286 0.82 2.43 17.81
C GLN A 286 0.10 1.09 17.57
N GLY A 287 0.25 0.48 16.38
CA GLY A 287 -0.36 -0.81 16.05
C GLY A 287 -1.88 -0.79 15.80
N ASN A 288 -2.53 0.37 15.65
CA ASN A 288 -3.98 0.49 15.50
C ASN A 288 -4.52 0.28 14.05
N LEU A 289 -3.82 -0.51 13.22
CA LEU A 289 -4.19 -0.71 11.80
C LEU A 289 -5.63 -1.25 11.62
N ALA A 290 -6.06 -2.15 12.50
CA ALA A 290 -7.40 -2.72 12.45
C ALA A 290 -8.48 -1.65 12.69
N ASP A 291 -8.27 -0.75 13.64
CA ASP A 291 -9.20 0.34 13.94
C ASP A 291 -9.26 1.34 12.78
N VAL A 292 -8.11 1.81 12.28
CA VAL A 292 -8.06 2.69 11.09
C VAL A 292 -8.80 2.08 9.90
N THR A 293 -8.63 0.77 9.67
CA THR A 293 -9.30 0.06 8.57
C THR A 293 -10.80 -0.05 8.80
N ALA A 294 -11.24 -0.38 10.02
CA ALA A 294 -12.66 -0.47 10.36
C ALA A 294 -13.38 0.89 10.23
N LYS A 295 -12.72 1.98 10.67
CA LYS A 295 -13.25 3.34 10.56
C LYS A 295 -13.30 3.83 9.12
N SER A 296 -12.25 3.57 8.33
CA SER A 296 -12.26 3.81 6.88
C SER A 296 -13.41 3.07 6.19
N GLY A 297 -13.68 1.82 6.58
CA GLY A 297 -14.84 1.05 6.10
C GLY A 297 -16.17 1.73 6.43
N THR A 298 -16.34 2.18 7.68
CA THR A 298 -17.56 2.90 8.11
C THR A 298 -17.73 4.24 7.38
N GLN A 299 -16.65 5.00 7.20
CA GLN A 299 -16.63 6.24 6.42
C GLN A 299 -17.05 5.99 4.97
N SER A 300 -16.53 4.93 4.33
CA SER A 300 -16.91 4.56 2.97
C SER A 300 -18.39 4.15 2.86
N MET A 301 -18.94 3.41 3.82
CA MET A 301 -20.36 3.07 3.85
C MET A 301 -21.24 4.32 4.00
N GLY A 302 -20.89 5.22 4.93
CA GLY A 302 -21.61 6.50 5.11
C GLY A 302 -21.54 7.38 3.87
N ALA A 303 -20.35 7.51 3.26
CA ALA A 303 -20.17 8.24 2.01
C ALA A 303 -20.97 7.62 0.87
N GLY A 304 -21.03 6.29 0.80
CA GLY A 304 -21.81 5.57 -0.20
C GLY A 304 -23.31 5.82 -0.09
N LEU A 305 -23.86 5.87 1.13
CA LEU A 305 -25.26 6.24 1.36
C LEU A 305 -25.55 7.67 0.92
N VAL A 306 -24.71 8.63 1.34
CA VAL A 306 -24.83 10.03 0.94
C VAL A 306 -24.73 10.17 -0.58
N GLY A 307 -23.73 9.55 -1.20
CA GLY A 307 -23.53 9.57 -2.63
C GLY A 307 -24.69 8.95 -3.41
N THR A 308 -25.25 7.84 -2.92
CA THR A 308 -26.41 7.20 -3.56
C THR A 308 -27.63 8.13 -3.51
N ALA A 309 -27.92 8.74 -2.34
CA ALA A 309 -29.01 9.69 -2.20
C ALA A 309 -28.82 10.92 -3.11
N LEU A 310 -27.60 11.46 -3.19
CA LEU A 310 -27.25 12.55 -4.09
C LEU A 310 -27.42 12.15 -5.56
N GLY A 311 -26.98 10.96 -5.97
CA GLY A 311 -27.14 10.46 -7.33
C GLY A 311 -28.61 10.32 -7.73
N ILE A 312 -29.45 9.79 -6.85
CA ILE A 312 -30.90 9.68 -7.07
C ILE A 312 -31.53 11.08 -7.17
N GLY A 313 -31.23 11.97 -6.22
CA GLY A 313 -31.75 13.34 -6.23
C GLY A 313 -31.32 14.13 -7.47
N LEU A 314 -30.04 14.06 -7.83
CA LEU A 314 -29.50 14.71 -9.03
C LEU A 314 -30.16 14.17 -10.29
N SER A 315 -30.37 12.85 -10.38
CA SER A 315 -30.96 12.24 -11.56
C SER A 315 -32.41 12.65 -11.82
N THR A 316 -33.19 12.83 -10.75
CA THR A 316 -34.63 13.10 -10.81
C THR A 316 -34.92 14.59 -10.95
N VAL A 317 -34.21 15.43 -10.17
CA VAL A 317 -34.51 16.86 -10.05
C VAL A 317 -33.78 17.70 -11.09
N VAL A 318 -32.53 17.37 -11.40
CA VAL A 318 -31.64 18.24 -12.20
C VAL A 318 -31.45 17.71 -13.62
N LEU A 319 -31.27 16.40 -13.76
CA LEU A 319 -30.90 15.80 -15.05
C LEU A 319 -32.12 15.29 -15.84
N HIS A 320 -33.30 15.27 -15.21
CA HIS A 320 -34.59 14.92 -15.82
C HIS A 320 -34.58 13.59 -16.60
N HIS A 321 -33.77 12.63 -16.17
CA HIS A 321 -33.56 11.34 -16.85
C HIS A 321 -33.14 11.44 -18.33
N ASP A 322 -32.57 12.57 -18.76
CA ASP A 322 -32.04 12.75 -20.11
C ASP A 322 -30.60 12.20 -20.21
N ALA A 323 -30.34 11.41 -21.26
CA ALA A 323 -29.05 10.76 -21.47
C ALA A 323 -27.89 11.75 -21.64
N THR A 324 -28.12 12.89 -22.29
CA THR A 324 -27.10 13.93 -22.49
C THR A 324 -26.80 14.64 -21.18
N ASN A 325 -27.84 14.96 -20.40
CA ASN A 325 -27.67 15.55 -19.07
C ASN A 325 -26.92 14.61 -18.12
N PHE A 326 -27.16 13.29 -18.20
CA PHE A 326 -26.40 12.30 -17.44
C PHE A 326 -24.90 12.29 -17.76
N VAL A 327 -24.51 12.48 -19.03
CA VAL A 327 -23.08 12.64 -19.40
C VAL A 327 -22.49 13.88 -18.73
N VAL A 328 -23.17 15.03 -18.79
CA VAL A 328 -22.67 16.27 -18.18
C VAL A 328 -22.57 16.16 -16.66
N GLY A 329 -23.62 15.65 -16.00
CA GLY A 329 -23.64 15.43 -14.56
C GLY A 329 -22.54 14.46 -14.10
N PHE A 330 -22.31 13.41 -14.88
CA PHE A 330 -21.21 12.49 -14.62
C PHE A 330 -19.84 13.14 -14.78
N CYS A 331 -19.60 13.94 -15.82
CA CYS A 331 -18.31 14.63 -15.99
C CYS A 331 -17.98 15.51 -14.78
N VAL A 332 -18.97 16.22 -14.21
CA VAL A 332 -18.79 17.01 -12.99
C VAL A 332 -18.48 16.12 -11.79
N LEU A 333 -19.26 15.06 -11.56
CA LEU A 333 -19.04 14.13 -10.46
C LEU A 333 -17.70 13.39 -10.57
N SER A 334 -17.29 13.01 -11.77
CA SER A 334 -16.00 12.39 -12.05
C SER A 334 -14.85 13.35 -11.77
N ALA A 335 -14.96 14.63 -12.19
CA ALA A 335 -13.95 15.64 -11.86
C ALA A 335 -13.78 15.82 -10.34
N ILE A 336 -14.90 15.86 -9.59
CA ILE A 336 -14.88 15.90 -8.12
C ILE A 336 -14.26 14.62 -7.55
N HIS A 337 -14.68 13.45 -8.04
CA HIS A 337 -14.18 12.15 -7.58
C HIS A 337 -12.66 12.02 -7.78
N GLN A 338 -12.13 12.39 -8.95
CA GLN A 338 -10.69 12.38 -9.24
C GLN A 338 -9.94 13.44 -8.42
N GLY A 339 -10.44 14.67 -8.37
CA GLY A 339 -9.83 15.76 -7.60
C GLY A 339 -9.72 15.44 -6.11
N CYS A 340 -10.80 14.94 -5.51
CA CYS A 340 -10.81 14.52 -4.10
C CYS A 340 -9.89 13.32 -3.85
N ASN A 341 -9.88 12.29 -4.72
CA ASN A 341 -8.92 11.19 -4.60
C ASN A 341 -7.48 11.72 -4.64
N TYR A 342 -7.16 12.59 -5.60
CA TYR A 342 -5.82 13.14 -5.77
C TYR A 342 -5.39 13.93 -4.53
N LEU A 343 -6.23 14.85 -4.05
CA LEU A 343 -5.93 15.65 -2.87
C LEU A 343 -5.89 14.81 -1.58
N SER A 344 -6.69 13.74 -1.48
CA SER A 344 -6.66 12.84 -0.32
C SER A 344 -5.31 12.14 -0.20
N LEU A 345 -4.73 11.70 -1.34
CA LEU A 345 -3.46 10.99 -1.38
C LEU A 345 -2.26 11.89 -1.08
N LYS A 346 -2.36 13.21 -1.32
CA LYS A 346 -1.36 14.18 -0.88
C LYS A 346 -1.25 14.25 0.65
N ALA A 347 -2.32 13.91 1.37
CA ALA A 347 -2.34 13.91 2.83
C ALA A 347 -1.82 12.60 3.44
N VAL A 348 -1.35 11.64 2.63
CA VAL A 348 -0.89 10.32 3.08
C VAL A 348 0.65 10.27 3.08
N PRO A 349 1.30 10.31 4.27
CA PRO A 349 2.75 10.22 4.38
C PRO A 349 3.22 8.76 4.30
N LEU A 350 3.64 8.32 3.12
CA LEU A 350 4.23 7.00 2.93
C LEU A 350 5.68 6.97 3.43
N ARG A 351 6.00 6.00 4.29
CA ARG A 351 7.34 5.85 4.91
C ARG A 351 8.27 4.88 4.17
N ARG A 352 7.72 4.13 3.21
CA ARG A 352 8.46 3.14 2.42
C ARG A 352 9.11 3.81 1.23
N PHE A 353 10.36 3.50 0.92
CA PHE A 353 10.99 4.06 -0.28
C PHE A 353 10.50 3.35 -1.54
N ASN A 354 10.13 4.14 -2.54
CA ASN A 354 10.22 3.72 -3.93
C ASN A 354 11.30 4.57 -4.62
N ARG A 355 11.62 4.27 -5.89
CA ARG A 355 12.57 5.06 -6.69
C ARG A 355 12.29 6.57 -6.61
N HIS A 356 11.04 6.97 -6.80
CA HIS A 356 10.64 8.38 -6.90
C HIS A 356 10.74 9.14 -5.57
N ARG A 357 10.30 8.52 -4.45
CA ARG A 357 10.41 9.11 -3.12
C ARG A 357 11.87 9.24 -2.70
N LEU A 358 12.68 8.24 -3.02
CA LEU A 358 14.12 8.29 -2.73
C LEU A 358 14.82 9.35 -3.58
N HIS A 359 14.43 9.51 -4.84
CA HIS A 359 14.92 10.60 -5.70
C HIS A 359 14.76 11.96 -5.03
N TRP A 360 13.56 12.32 -4.57
CA TRP A 360 13.31 13.60 -3.91
C TRP A 360 14.15 13.81 -2.64
N VAL A 361 14.35 12.74 -1.86
CA VAL A 361 15.15 12.82 -0.63
C VAL A 361 16.63 13.03 -0.97
N LEU A 362 17.17 12.26 -1.90
CA LEU A 362 18.60 12.32 -2.26
C LEU A 362 18.94 13.57 -3.08
N SER A 363 18.06 14.02 -3.97
CA SER A 363 18.30 15.25 -4.76
C SER A 363 18.39 16.47 -3.86
N GLU A 364 17.48 16.60 -2.89
CA GLU A 364 17.51 17.68 -1.90
C GLU A 364 18.73 17.55 -0.97
N TYR A 365 19.04 16.35 -0.50
CA TYR A 365 20.19 16.08 0.36
C TYR A 365 21.53 16.46 -0.30
N CYS A 366 21.74 16.05 -1.55
CA CYS A 366 22.95 16.36 -2.31
C CYS A 366 23.03 17.86 -2.67
N SER A 367 21.91 18.48 -3.06
CA SER A 367 21.87 19.91 -3.41
C SER A 367 22.22 20.80 -2.20
N ASN A 368 21.69 20.48 -1.01
CA ASN A 368 22.00 21.21 0.22
C ASN A 368 23.47 21.04 0.64
N SER A 369 24.08 19.89 0.33
CA SER A 369 25.52 19.69 0.54
C SER A 369 26.37 20.63 -0.31
N SER A 370 26.00 20.89 -1.56
CA SER A 370 26.75 21.77 -2.45
C SER A 370 26.68 23.24 -2.02
N ASN A 371 25.48 23.72 -1.65
CA ASN A 371 25.28 25.11 -1.24
C ASN A 371 26.06 25.47 0.04
N ASN A 372 26.18 24.53 0.99
CA ASN A 372 26.95 24.76 2.22
C ASN A 372 28.46 24.83 1.99
N SER A 373 28.99 24.17 0.96
CA SER A 373 30.42 24.25 0.60
C SER A 373 30.82 25.64 0.08
N ASN A 374 29.89 26.35 -0.57
CA ASN A 374 30.15 27.66 -1.17
C ASN A 374 30.02 28.84 -0.18
N ASN A 375 29.34 28.66 0.95
CA ASN A 375 29.13 29.71 1.95
C ASN A 375 30.15 29.59 3.10
N ASN A 376 31.31 30.26 2.95
CA ASN A 376 32.40 30.36 3.92
C ASN A 376 32.07 31.15 5.22
N THR A 377 30.85 31.12 5.72
CA THR A 377 30.51 31.75 7.01
C THR A 377 30.70 30.75 8.14
N LYS A 378 31.74 30.98 8.94
CA LYS A 378 32.15 30.25 10.15
C LYS A 378 31.18 30.41 11.33
N ASP A 379 29.86 30.42 11.10
CA ASP A 379 28.90 30.34 12.20
C ASP A 379 28.59 28.87 12.46
N GLN A 380 29.34 28.33 13.41
CA GLN A 380 29.13 27.05 14.06
C GLN A 380 27.78 27.04 14.78
N ALA A 381 26.75 26.57 14.09
CA ALA A 381 25.61 25.89 14.71
C ALA A 381 24.99 24.95 13.69
N GLN A 382 25.44 23.68 13.68
CA GLN A 382 24.59 22.50 13.52
C GLN A 382 23.42 22.60 12.50
N PHE A 383 23.67 23.09 11.28
CA PHE A 383 22.71 22.90 10.19
C PHE A 383 22.93 21.50 9.61
N THR A 384 22.37 20.52 10.31
CA THR A 384 22.20 19.15 9.81
C THR A 384 21.67 19.20 8.38
N ARG A 385 22.28 18.44 7.46
CA ARG A 385 21.79 18.29 6.08
C ARG A 385 20.31 17.89 6.15
N ALA A 386 19.42 18.81 5.83
CA ALA A 386 18.00 18.61 6.07
C ALA A 386 17.46 17.51 5.14
N VAL A 387 17.11 16.36 5.72
CA VAL A 387 16.44 15.25 5.04
C VAL A 387 14.94 15.54 5.00
N LEU A 388 14.33 15.38 3.81
CA LEU A 388 12.89 15.59 3.68
C LEU A 388 12.10 14.53 4.48
N THR A 389 11.12 14.98 5.25
CA THR A 389 10.16 14.11 5.93
C THR A 389 9.22 13.40 4.94
N PRO A 390 8.63 12.25 5.32
CA PRO A 390 7.58 11.61 4.53
C PRO A 390 6.39 12.53 4.18
N SER A 391 6.08 13.50 5.04
CA SER A 391 4.99 14.45 4.81
C SER A 391 5.34 15.52 3.77
N GLN A 392 6.60 15.98 3.76
CA GLN A 392 7.10 16.92 2.75
C GLN A 392 7.17 16.23 1.37
N VAL A 393 7.69 15.00 1.31
CA VAL A 393 7.74 14.22 0.07
C VAL A 393 6.33 13.93 -0.46
N ALA A 394 5.38 13.59 0.42
CA ALA A 394 3.99 13.35 0.00
C ALA A 394 3.33 14.56 -0.70
N GLY A 395 3.77 15.79 -0.41
CA GLY A 395 3.32 17.01 -1.08
C GLY A 395 3.94 17.24 -2.47
N ARG A 396 5.13 16.69 -2.72
CA ARG A 396 5.90 16.82 -3.98
C ARG A 396 5.70 15.65 -4.94
N GLU A 397 5.35 14.48 -4.43
CA GLU A 397 5.14 13.26 -5.23
C GLU A 397 4.14 13.44 -6.37
N GLN A 398 4.53 12.95 -7.55
CA GLN A 398 3.65 12.82 -8.70
C GLN A 398 3.20 11.36 -8.86
N TYR A 399 1.89 11.13 -8.88
CA TYR A 399 1.30 9.78 -8.98
C TYR A 399 0.09 9.73 -9.91
N PHE A 400 -0.12 10.77 -10.73
CA PHE A 400 -1.16 10.74 -11.75
C PHE A 400 -0.70 9.87 -12.93
N PRO A 401 -1.40 8.77 -13.25
CA PRO A 401 -0.89 7.76 -14.16
C PRO A 401 -0.86 8.19 -15.63
N LEU A 402 -1.59 9.25 -16.01
CA LEU A 402 -1.61 9.83 -17.36
C LEU A 402 -0.62 11.01 -17.51
N SER A 403 0.28 11.23 -16.54
CA SER A 403 1.35 12.21 -16.71
C SER A 403 2.25 11.79 -17.87
N PHE A 404 2.33 12.61 -18.92
CA PHE A 404 3.22 12.38 -20.07
C PHE A 404 4.69 12.67 -19.72
N SER A 405 4.93 13.40 -18.63
CA SER A 405 6.27 13.67 -18.11
C SER A 405 6.71 12.57 -17.14
N SER A 406 7.97 12.15 -17.26
CA SER A 406 8.63 11.30 -16.28
C SER A 406 8.46 11.92 -14.88
N PRO A 407 8.13 11.13 -13.85
CA PRO A 407 7.89 11.65 -12.51
C PRO A 407 9.14 12.33 -11.92
N ASP A 408 10.33 11.91 -12.36
CA ASP A 408 11.62 12.54 -12.04
C ASP A 408 12.56 12.59 -13.25
N ASP A 409 13.59 13.42 -13.16
CA ASP A 409 14.65 13.59 -14.16
C ASP A 409 15.68 12.44 -14.12
N ALA A 410 15.73 11.66 -13.03
CA ALA A 410 16.67 10.56 -12.84
C ALA A 410 16.57 9.49 -13.93
N HIS A 411 15.43 9.33 -14.58
CA HIS A 411 15.32 8.45 -15.75
C HIS A 411 16.22 8.83 -16.94
N SER A 412 16.65 10.10 -17.04
CA SER A 412 17.50 10.56 -18.14
C SER A 412 18.97 10.16 -17.97
N TRP A 413 19.45 10.12 -16.71
CA TRP A 413 20.86 9.94 -16.36
C TRP A 413 21.16 8.67 -15.53
N LEU A 414 20.15 8.02 -14.93
CA LEU A 414 20.31 6.83 -14.07
C LEU A 414 19.55 5.60 -14.60
N SER A 415 20.30 4.53 -14.82
CA SER A 415 19.78 3.20 -15.18
C SER A 415 20.04 2.18 -14.07
N ILE A 416 18.97 1.70 -13.43
CA ILE A 416 19.03 0.74 -12.32
C ILE A 416 18.78 -0.67 -12.85
N GLY A 417 19.64 -1.61 -12.48
CA GLY A 417 19.54 -3.01 -12.87
C GLY A 417 19.85 -3.24 -14.35
N SER A 418 20.84 -2.53 -14.89
CA SER A 418 21.31 -2.70 -16.27
C SER A 418 21.99 -4.05 -16.48
N SER A 419 22.07 -4.51 -17.73
CA SER A 419 22.89 -5.69 -18.06
C SER A 419 24.36 -5.43 -17.75
N LEU A 420 25.12 -6.50 -17.49
CA LEU A 420 26.56 -6.39 -17.26
C LEU A 420 27.29 -5.79 -18.47
N GLU A 421 26.84 -6.09 -19.68
CA GLU A 421 27.36 -5.51 -20.93
C GLU A 421 27.16 -3.99 -20.99
N ALA A 422 26.05 -3.48 -20.47
CA ALA A 422 25.80 -2.04 -20.39
C ALA A 422 26.61 -1.37 -19.26
N LEU A 423 26.78 -2.06 -18.13
CA LEU A 423 27.57 -1.58 -16.99
C LEU A 423 29.06 -1.51 -17.33
N CYS A 424 29.62 -2.53 -17.98
CA CYS A 424 31.02 -2.62 -18.35
C CYS A 424 31.15 -3.15 -19.80
N PRO A 425 31.06 -2.28 -20.83
CA PRO A 425 31.26 -2.68 -22.22
C PRO A 425 32.73 -2.96 -22.57
N GLY A 426 33.64 -2.55 -21.69
CA GLY A 426 35.09 -2.73 -21.83
C GLY A 426 35.57 -4.15 -21.52
N PRO A 427 36.90 -4.36 -21.51
CA PRO A 427 37.48 -5.64 -21.16
C PRO A 427 37.20 -6.05 -19.70
N VAL A 428 37.38 -7.34 -19.42
CA VAL A 428 37.17 -7.94 -18.08
C VAL A 428 38.01 -7.27 -16.99
N GLN A 429 39.17 -6.70 -17.35
CA GLN A 429 40.01 -5.97 -16.38
C GLN A 429 39.31 -4.75 -15.78
N ASP A 430 38.50 -4.04 -16.56
CA ASP A 430 37.78 -2.85 -16.08
C ASP A 430 36.73 -3.26 -15.03
N PHE A 431 36.05 -4.38 -15.27
CA PHE A 431 35.14 -4.96 -14.29
C PHE A 431 35.88 -5.39 -13.03
N GLN A 432 37.06 -6.02 -13.14
CA GLN A 432 37.86 -6.41 -11.98
C GLN A 432 38.27 -5.20 -11.14
N GLN A 433 38.75 -4.12 -11.77
CA GLN A 433 39.12 -2.89 -11.06
C GLN A 433 37.92 -2.25 -10.35
N LEU A 434 36.75 -2.22 -11.02
CA LEU A 434 35.54 -1.69 -10.42
C LEU A 434 35.05 -2.55 -9.24
N TYR A 435 35.11 -3.87 -9.39
CA TYR A 435 34.75 -4.82 -8.34
C TYR A 435 35.69 -4.72 -7.14
N GLU A 436 37.00 -4.60 -7.36
CA GLU A 436 37.98 -4.38 -6.28
C GLU A 436 37.72 -3.06 -5.53
N LEU A 437 37.32 -2.01 -6.25
CA LEU A 437 37.01 -0.70 -5.64
C LEU A 437 35.77 -0.75 -4.73
N LEU A 438 34.74 -1.51 -5.13
CA LEU A 438 33.44 -1.59 -4.47
C LEU A 438 33.20 -2.97 -3.81
N GLN A 439 34.26 -3.68 -3.46
CA GLN A 439 34.18 -5.06 -2.96
C GLN A 439 33.36 -5.20 -1.67
N ASP A 440 33.32 -4.14 -0.86
CA ASP A 440 32.61 -4.11 0.43
C ASP A 440 31.12 -3.76 0.26
N GLU A 441 30.68 -3.46 -0.96
CA GLU A 441 29.31 -3.04 -1.26
C GLU A 441 28.51 -4.12 -1.99
N ALA A 442 27.23 -4.25 -1.65
CA ALA A 442 26.31 -5.12 -2.38
C ALA A 442 25.77 -4.46 -3.67
N TYR A 443 26.53 -3.54 -4.28
CA TYR A 443 26.20 -2.90 -5.54
C TYR A 443 27.46 -2.52 -6.34
N LEU A 444 27.30 -2.40 -7.64
CA LEU A 444 28.31 -1.85 -8.55
C LEU A 444 27.69 -0.69 -9.34
N LEU A 445 28.51 0.30 -9.66
CA LEU A 445 28.09 1.38 -10.55
C LEU A 445 29.19 1.82 -11.49
N ASN A 446 28.82 2.26 -12.68
CA ASN A 446 29.76 2.77 -13.67
C ASN A 446 29.11 3.86 -14.52
N ILE A 447 29.94 4.70 -15.15
CA ILE A 447 29.51 5.70 -16.13
C ILE A 447 29.82 5.17 -17.53
N THR A 448 28.78 4.88 -18.29
CA THR A 448 28.91 4.44 -19.69
C THR A 448 27.93 5.22 -20.57
N THR A 449 28.38 5.67 -21.75
CA THR A 449 27.53 6.41 -22.71
C THR A 449 26.83 7.65 -22.11
N GLY A 450 27.47 8.33 -21.16
CA GLY A 450 26.91 9.52 -20.49
C GLY A 450 25.79 9.22 -19.48
N ARG A 451 25.62 7.96 -19.08
CA ARG A 451 24.65 7.54 -18.05
C ARG A 451 25.35 6.79 -16.93
N ILE A 452 24.77 6.90 -15.74
CA ILE A 452 25.16 6.10 -14.58
C ILE A 452 24.37 4.81 -14.61
N HIS A 453 25.07 3.69 -14.66
CA HIS A 453 24.50 2.37 -14.54
C HIS A 453 24.75 1.88 -13.12
N LEU A 454 23.68 1.56 -12.38
CA LEU A 454 23.72 1.03 -11.02
C LEU A 454 23.13 -0.37 -11.00
N VAL A 455 23.86 -1.36 -10.51
CA VAL A 455 23.42 -2.76 -10.47
C VAL A 455 23.68 -3.33 -9.08
N PHE A 456 22.65 -3.93 -8.49
CA PHE A 456 22.71 -4.52 -7.17
C PHE A 456 23.10 -6.00 -7.22
N GLN A 457 23.78 -6.47 -6.18
CA GLN A 457 24.04 -7.89 -6.00
C GLN A 457 22.78 -8.64 -5.53
N GLU A 458 22.74 -9.95 -5.71
CA GLU A 458 21.56 -10.78 -5.40
C GLU A 458 21.12 -10.63 -3.94
N HIS A 459 22.09 -10.56 -3.02
CA HIS A 459 21.90 -10.45 -1.58
C HIS A 459 21.74 -9.00 -1.06
N ALA A 460 21.69 -8.00 -1.95
CA ALA A 460 21.54 -6.60 -1.55
C ALA A 460 20.30 -6.35 -0.69
N THR A 461 20.50 -5.68 0.43
CA THR A 461 19.49 -5.28 1.41
C THR A 461 18.88 -3.93 1.06
N GLY A 462 17.81 -3.54 1.75
CA GLY A 462 17.19 -2.22 1.57
C GLY A 462 18.14 -1.05 1.84
N GLU A 463 19.11 -1.24 2.75
CA GLU A 463 20.13 -0.24 3.04
C GLU A 463 21.11 -0.11 1.88
N ASP A 464 21.55 -1.24 1.30
CA ASP A 464 22.41 -1.25 0.11
C ASP A 464 21.72 -0.57 -1.08
N LEU A 465 20.41 -0.77 -1.23
CA LEU A 465 19.60 -0.07 -2.24
C LEU A 465 19.63 1.45 -2.05
N ILE A 466 19.52 1.93 -0.82
CA ILE A 466 19.57 3.37 -0.50
C ILE A 466 21.00 3.89 -0.70
N LYS A 467 22.02 3.14 -0.27
CA LYS A 467 23.44 3.49 -0.37
C LYS A 467 23.92 3.59 -1.81
N GLY A 468 23.60 2.59 -2.64
CA GLY A 468 23.92 2.62 -4.07
C GLY A 468 23.22 3.76 -4.81
N MET A 469 21.98 4.07 -4.42
CA MET A 469 21.29 5.26 -4.93
C MET A 469 21.99 6.55 -4.48
N LEU A 470 22.37 6.72 -3.21
CA LEU A 470 23.15 7.88 -2.76
C LEU A 470 24.44 8.03 -3.58
N HIS A 471 25.17 6.94 -3.78
CA HIS A 471 26.41 6.94 -4.56
C HIS A 471 26.18 7.44 -5.98
N ALA A 472 25.12 6.97 -6.66
CA ALA A 472 24.76 7.45 -7.99
C ALA A 472 24.44 8.97 -8.01
N TYR A 473 23.78 9.52 -6.98
CA TYR A 473 23.45 10.94 -6.92
C TYR A 473 24.68 11.81 -6.66
N LEU A 474 25.58 11.38 -5.77
CA LEU A 474 26.85 12.07 -5.52
C LEU A 474 27.70 12.09 -6.79
N LEU A 475 27.82 10.94 -7.47
CA LEU A 475 28.57 10.84 -8.72
C LEU A 475 27.97 11.71 -9.83
N HIS A 476 26.64 11.77 -9.93
CA HIS A 476 25.97 12.65 -10.90
C HIS A 476 26.25 14.12 -10.63
N HIS A 477 26.20 14.53 -9.36
CA HIS A 477 26.44 15.91 -8.95
C HIS A 477 27.92 16.32 -9.14
N GLU A 478 28.87 15.41 -8.92
CA GLU A 478 30.29 15.62 -9.25
C GLU A 478 30.51 15.78 -10.75
N GLY A 479 29.81 14.98 -11.57
CA GLY A 479 29.90 15.07 -13.04
C GLY A 479 29.37 16.39 -13.62
N GLN A 480 28.30 16.95 -13.03
CA GLN A 480 27.78 18.27 -13.43
C GLN A 480 28.73 19.43 -13.10
N LEU A 481 29.57 19.27 -12.07
CA LEU A 481 30.58 20.25 -11.69
C LEU A 481 31.87 20.15 -12.54
N GLY A 482 32.02 19.07 -13.33
CA GLY A 482 33.27 18.67 -13.97
C GLY A 482 33.22 18.49 -15.49
N GLU A 483 32.37 19.23 -16.23
CA GLU A 483 32.23 19.14 -17.71
C GLU A 483 33.50 19.44 -18.55
N THR A 484 34.69 19.41 -17.97
CA THR A 484 35.96 19.52 -18.67
C THR A 484 36.84 18.29 -18.41
N HIS A 485 36.93 17.41 -19.41
CA HIS A 485 37.98 16.39 -19.68
C HIS A 485 37.64 14.88 -19.52
N ALA A 486 37.46 14.24 -20.69
CA ALA A 486 37.83 12.90 -21.17
C ALA A 486 38.03 11.71 -20.21
N ASP A 487 37.25 10.64 -20.46
CA ASP A 487 37.40 9.17 -20.36
C ASP A 487 38.31 8.50 -19.30
N HIS A 488 39.42 9.09 -18.86
CA HIS A 488 40.27 8.54 -17.79
C HIS A 488 39.86 9.00 -16.38
N HIS A 489 38.89 9.91 -16.26
CA HIS A 489 38.44 10.45 -14.97
C HIS A 489 37.35 9.64 -14.27
N HIS A 490 36.69 8.68 -14.94
CA HIS A 490 35.50 8.02 -14.38
C HIS A 490 35.80 7.18 -13.13
N LEU A 491 36.87 6.37 -13.14
CA LEU A 491 37.22 5.55 -11.97
C LEU A 491 37.66 6.40 -10.78
N SER A 492 38.33 7.54 -11.04
CA SER A 492 38.70 8.49 -9.99
C SER A 492 37.48 9.19 -9.37
N ALA A 493 36.49 9.55 -10.19
CA ALA A 493 35.22 10.12 -9.71
C ALA A 493 34.40 9.09 -8.92
N ILE A 494 34.35 7.83 -9.38
CA ILE A 494 33.71 6.73 -8.64
C ILE A 494 34.40 6.53 -7.28
N LYS A 495 35.74 6.57 -7.24
CA LYS A 495 36.51 6.44 -5.99
C LYS A 495 36.26 7.60 -5.02
N HIS A 496 36.23 8.84 -5.53
CA HIS A 496 35.97 10.03 -4.70
C HIS A 496 34.54 10.04 -4.14
N SER A 497 33.55 9.82 -5.01
CA SER A 497 32.15 9.68 -4.59
C SER A 497 31.95 8.50 -3.63
N TYR A 498 32.68 7.39 -3.79
CA TYR A 498 32.65 6.25 -2.87
C TYR A 498 33.14 6.62 -1.46
N GLN A 499 34.26 7.36 -1.36
CA GLN A 499 34.76 7.86 -0.07
C GLN A 499 33.71 8.74 0.62
N THR A 500 33.09 9.65 -0.14
CA THR A 500 32.01 10.51 0.35
C THR A 500 30.80 9.71 0.84
N VAL A 501 30.44 8.61 0.17
CA VAL A 501 29.37 7.71 0.62
C VAL A 501 29.72 7.06 1.96
N GLN A 502 30.95 6.55 2.14
CA GLN A 502 31.35 5.92 3.40
C GLN A 502 31.26 6.90 4.58
N GLU A 503 31.62 8.16 4.37
CA GLU A 503 31.58 9.19 5.40
C GLU A 503 30.15 9.63 5.72
N THR A 504 29.29 9.76 4.72
CA THR A 504 28.00 10.44 4.86
C THR A 504 26.79 9.51 5.01
N PHE A 505 26.89 8.25 4.57
CA PHE A 505 25.78 7.31 4.62
C PHE A 505 25.32 6.96 6.05
N PRO A 506 26.20 6.75 7.05
CA PRO A 506 25.77 6.46 8.42
C PRO A 506 24.91 7.59 9.02
N GLU A 507 25.32 8.84 8.83
CA GLU A 507 24.58 10.02 9.29
C GLU A 507 23.24 10.15 8.54
N LEU A 508 23.24 9.99 7.21
CA LEU A 508 22.02 10.00 6.41
C LEU A 508 21.02 8.95 6.87
N LYS A 509 21.48 7.72 7.15
CA LYS A 509 20.63 6.62 7.62
C LYS A 509 19.97 6.97 8.94
N GLU A 510 20.74 7.47 9.91
CA GLU A 510 20.20 7.88 11.21
C GLU A 510 19.15 9.00 11.04
N GLU A 511 19.43 9.98 10.18
CA GLU A 511 18.53 11.10 9.92
C GLU A 511 17.24 10.64 9.21
N LEU A 512 17.34 9.69 8.27
CA LEU A 512 16.21 9.05 7.61
C LEU A 512 15.27 8.39 8.63
N GLU A 513 15.85 7.57 9.52
CA GLU A 513 15.10 6.85 10.56
C GLU A 513 14.49 7.82 11.58
N ARG A 514 15.23 8.86 11.98
CA ARG A 514 14.76 9.93 12.87
C ARG A 514 13.55 10.67 12.30
N HIS A 515 13.53 10.91 10.99
CA HIS A 515 12.39 11.51 10.28
C HIS A 515 11.25 10.52 9.97
N GLY A 516 11.40 9.24 10.36
CA GLY A 516 10.38 8.21 10.27
C GLY A 516 10.34 7.46 8.94
N TRP A 517 11.39 7.52 8.12
CA TRP A 517 11.56 6.64 6.96
C TRP A 517 11.88 5.21 7.40
N MET A 518 11.49 4.24 6.58
CA MET A 518 11.84 2.84 6.79
C MET A 518 12.93 2.44 5.78
N THR A 519 14.05 1.92 6.28
CA THR A 519 15.28 1.61 5.52
C THR A 519 15.45 0.11 5.23
N GLY A 520 14.61 -0.75 5.82
CA GLY A 520 14.73 -2.21 5.69
C GLY A 520 14.43 -2.78 4.29
N THR A 521 14.86 -4.02 4.06
CA THR A 521 14.77 -4.70 2.76
C THR A 521 13.33 -4.85 2.23
N ASP A 522 12.36 -5.21 3.08
CA ASP A 522 10.97 -5.45 2.66
C ASP A 522 10.17 -4.15 2.41
N VAL A 523 10.78 -3.00 2.64
CA VAL A 523 10.13 -1.68 2.64
C VAL A 523 10.78 -0.68 1.69
N THR A 524 11.81 -1.10 0.96
CA THR A 524 12.52 -0.30 -0.05
C THR A 524 12.38 -0.95 -1.42
N SER A 525 11.76 -0.25 -2.37
CA SER A 525 11.54 -0.72 -3.75
C SER A 525 11.99 0.30 -4.80
N VAL A 526 13.30 0.40 -5.00
CA VAL A 526 13.92 1.32 -5.98
C VAL A 526 14.14 0.69 -7.35
N GLU A 527 14.23 -0.64 -7.41
CA GLU A 527 14.50 -1.37 -8.64
C GLU A 527 13.25 -1.51 -9.53
N PRO A 528 13.38 -1.32 -10.86
CA PRO A 528 12.32 -1.69 -11.80
C PRO A 528 12.15 -3.23 -11.84
N ALA A 529 10.99 -3.72 -12.29
CA ALA A 529 10.70 -5.15 -12.22
C ALA A 529 11.51 -6.02 -13.20
N ASP A 530 12.09 -5.40 -14.22
CA ASP A 530 12.99 -5.97 -15.21
C ASP A 530 14.47 -5.74 -14.86
N ALA A 531 14.77 -5.25 -13.65
CA ALA A 531 16.13 -5.08 -13.16
C ALA A 531 16.89 -6.41 -13.11
N TYR A 532 18.12 -6.40 -13.59
CA TYR A 532 19.09 -7.45 -13.35
C TYR A 532 19.76 -7.26 -11.99
N ARG A 533 19.93 -8.35 -11.23
CA ARG A 533 20.83 -8.43 -10.07
C ARG A 533 22.02 -9.31 -10.40
N LEU A 534 23.18 -8.97 -9.84
CA LEU A 534 24.44 -9.70 -10.04
C LEU A 534 24.61 -10.79 -8.99
N ASN A 535 24.96 -11.99 -9.42
CA ASN A 535 25.50 -13.02 -8.53
C ASN A 535 26.96 -13.26 -8.92
N ILE A 536 27.87 -13.04 -7.97
CA ILE A 536 29.31 -13.18 -8.16
C ILE A 536 29.76 -14.35 -7.30
N GLU A 537 30.02 -15.48 -7.93
CA GLU A 537 30.47 -16.68 -7.26
C GLU A 537 32.00 -16.76 -7.33
N ALA A 538 32.65 -16.84 -6.17
CA ALA A 538 34.06 -17.19 -6.11
C ALA A 538 34.22 -18.63 -6.62
N LYS A 539 35.09 -18.83 -7.61
CA LYS A 539 35.37 -20.16 -8.15
C LYS A 539 36.11 -20.96 -7.06
N ALA A 540 35.43 -21.98 -6.52
CA ALA A 540 35.97 -22.91 -5.53
C ALA A 540 37.15 -23.72 -6.06
#